data_AF-A0A661ETE3-F1
#
_entry.id   AF-A0A661ETE3-F1
#
_cell.length_a   1.000
_cell.length_b   1.000
_cell.length_c   1.000
_cell.angle_alpha   90.00
_cell.angle_beta   90.00
_cell.angle_gamma   90.00
#
_symmetry.space_group_name_H-M   'P 1'
#
loop_
_entity.id
_entity.type
_entity.pdbx_description
1 polymer ?
#
loop_
_entity_poly.entity_id
_entity_poly.type
_entity_poly.pdbx_seq_one_letter_code
_entity_poly.pdbx_strand_id
1 'polypeptide(L)'
;MPNTNLSTQKTCPQALPGFTHINRYWDKTRLLATAKILPGEYYVTNSAETIVTVLGSCISACIRDPINHVGGMNHFMLPESHDMSGKWTDSDLGEATRYGTYAMEHMINDILKYGGKKKNLEVKIVGGGQIIRGMTDVGKKNIAFIQHFLHAEGLTIAGKDLGDIYPRKVMYHADSGRLQVKRLRSLHNDTILEREQRYKNKIEHEPQSGEIDLF
;
A
#
# COMPACT_ATOMS: atom_id res chain seq x y z
N MET A 1 29.99 34.54 -24.98
CA MET A 1 29.89 33.16 -24.44
C MET A 1 28.88 33.20 -23.30
N PRO A 2 27.60 32.83 -23.50
CA PRO A 2 26.66 32.74 -22.39
C PRO A 2 26.92 31.43 -21.62
N ASN A 3 27.06 31.58 -20.32
CA ASN A 3 27.37 30.57 -19.34
C ASN A 3 26.10 29.77 -19.02
N THR A 4 25.93 28.57 -19.60
CA THR A 4 24.79 27.68 -19.32
C THR A 4 25.04 26.86 -18.07
N ASN A 5 24.87 27.48 -16.90
CA ASN A 5 24.69 26.78 -15.64
C ASN A 5 23.29 26.13 -15.61
N LEU A 6 23.12 25.02 -16.34
CA LEU A 6 21.99 24.11 -16.16
C LEU A 6 22.22 23.33 -14.87
N SER A 7 21.95 23.97 -13.74
CA SER A 7 21.55 23.27 -12.52
C SER A 7 20.30 22.47 -12.87
N THR A 8 20.47 21.21 -13.27
CA THR A 8 19.37 20.27 -13.48
C THR A 8 18.71 20.05 -12.13
N GLN A 9 17.70 20.87 -11.84
CA GLN A 9 16.95 20.81 -10.62
C GLN A 9 16.22 19.47 -10.64
N LYS A 10 16.71 18.51 -9.86
CA LYS A 10 16.17 17.15 -9.80
C LYS A 10 14.82 17.20 -9.09
N THR A 11 13.76 17.34 -9.87
CA THR A 11 12.38 17.46 -9.41
C THR A 11 11.62 16.14 -9.62
N CYS A 12 10.56 15.92 -8.84
CA CYS A 12 9.66 14.82 -9.12
C CYS A 12 8.90 15.09 -10.43
N PRO A 13 8.55 14.05 -11.21
CA PRO A 13 7.63 14.17 -12.33
C PRO A 13 6.30 14.81 -11.93
N GLN A 14 5.46 15.18 -12.88
CA GLN A 14 4.10 15.58 -12.54
C GLN A 14 3.31 14.37 -12.03
N ALA A 15 2.59 14.53 -10.92
CA ALA A 15 1.70 13.47 -10.43
C ALA A 15 0.47 13.33 -11.33
N LEU A 16 -0.05 12.11 -11.44
CA LEU A 16 -1.33 11.87 -12.10
C LEU A 16 -2.46 12.63 -11.37
N PRO A 17 -3.51 13.09 -12.09
CA PRO A 17 -4.69 13.70 -11.48
C PRO A 17 -5.25 12.83 -10.35
N GLY A 18 -5.60 13.47 -9.23
CA GLY A 18 -6.07 12.79 -8.01
C GLY A 18 -4.98 12.51 -6.97
N PHE A 19 -3.70 12.52 -7.34
CA PHE A 19 -2.59 12.18 -6.42
C PHE A 19 -1.73 13.36 -5.98
N THR A 20 -2.21 14.60 -6.11
CA THR A 20 -1.48 15.80 -5.67
C THR A 20 -1.31 15.87 -4.15
N HIS A 21 -2.15 15.17 -3.40
CA HIS A 21 -2.09 15.07 -1.94
C HIS A 21 -0.96 14.14 -1.43
N ILE A 22 -0.41 13.28 -2.29
CA ILE A 22 0.64 12.34 -1.91
C ILE A 22 1.96 13.08 -1.67
N ASN A 23 2.60 12.78 -0.55
CA ASN A 23 3.89 13.35 -0.21
C ASN A 23 4.99 12.83 -1.14
N ARG A 24 5.39 13.67 -2.11
CA ARG A 24 6.40 13.35 -3.12
C ARG A 24 7.63 14.23 -2.94
N TYR A 25 8.81 13.62 -3.02
CA TYR A 25 10.08 14.31 -2.84
C TYR A 25 11.20 13.63 -3.62
N TRP A 26 12.26 14.39 -3.92
CA TRP A 26 13.47 13.86 -4.50
C TRP A 26 14.38 13.28 -3.40
N ASP A 27 14.60 11.97 -3.37
CA ASP A 27 15.56 11.34 -2.47
C ASP A 27 16.98 11.65 -2.98
N LYS A 28 17.67 12.60 -2.33
CA LYS A 28 19.02 13.04 -2.70
C LYS A 28 20.07 11.94 -2.52
N THR A 29 19.84 10.97 -1.63
CA THR A 29 20.77 9.87 -1.38
C THR A 29 20.64 8.80 -2.45
N ARG A 30 19.42 8.49 -2.88
CA ARG A 30 19.17 7.47 -3.93
C ARG A 30 19.11 8.04 -5.34
N LEU A 31 18.99 9.36 -5.46
CA LEU A 31 18.77 10.07 -6.73
C LEU A 31 17.51 9.60 -7.46
N LEU A 32 16.41 9.46 -6.71
CA LEU A 32 15.13 8.96 -7.23
C LEU A 32 13.98 9.87 -6.81
N ALA A 33 13.03 10.09 -7.72
CA ALA A 33 11.73 10.64 -7.37
C ALA A 33 10.98 9.62 -6.51
N THR A 34 10.50 10.06 -5.35
CA THR A 34 9.95 9.18 -4.32
C THR A 34 8.58 9.68 -3.87
N ALA A 35 7.59 8.78 -3.84
CA ALA A 35 6.28 9.01 -3.28
C ALA A 35 6.15 8.22 -1.97
N LYS A 36 5.88 8.90 -0.86
CA LYS A 36 5.64 8.26 0.44
C LYS A 36 4.16 8.15 0.69
N ILE A 37 3.68 6.92 0.88
CA ILE A 37 2.29 6.64 1.26
C ILE A 37 2.21 6.25 2.74
N LEU A 38 1.16 6.71 3.39
CA LEU A 38 0.77 6.43 4.76
C LEU A 38 -0.38 5.40 4.80
N PRO A 39 -0.70 4.84 5.97
CA PRO A 39 -1.84 3.93 6.08
C PRO A 39 -3.14 4.58 5.58
N GLY A 40 -3.90 3.84 4.77
CA GLY A 40 -5.12 4.29 4.10
C GLY A 40 -4.89 4.97 2.75
N GLU A 41 -3.64 5.23 2.37
CA GLU A 41 -3.29 5.85 1.09
C GLU A 41 -2.89 4.78 0.06
N TYR A 42 -3.07 5.14 -1.21
CA TYR A 42 -2.47 4.45 -2.34
C TYR A 42 -1.92 5.49 -3.32
N TYR A 43 -0.99 5.06 -4.16
CA TYR A 43 -0.43 5.91 -5.19
C TYR A 43 -0.25 5.14 -6.48
N VAL A 44 -0.68 5.73 -7.59
CA VAL A 44 -0.48 5.24 -8.96
C VAL A 44 0.37 6.24 -9.73
N THR A 45 1.30 5.73 -10.51
CA THR A 45 2.20 6.52 -11.37
C THR A 45 2.44 5.78 -12.68
N ASN A 46 2.64 6.55 -13.74
CA ASN A 46 3.13 6.09 -15.04
C ASN A 46 4.51 6.69 -15.36
N SER A 47 5.20 7.18 -14.33
CA SER A 47 6.53 7.78 -14.40
C SER A 47 7.53 6.97 -13.57
N ALA A 48 8.82 7.22 -13.77
CA ALA A 48 9.89 6.57 -13.01
C ALA A 48 9.96 7.10 -11.56
N GLU A 49 9.06 6.59 -10.72
CA GLU A 49 8.97 6.93 -9.30
C GLU A 49 9.01 5.70 -8.41
N THR A 50 9.67 5.85 -7.26
CA THR A 50 9.69 4.85 -6.20
C THR A 50 8.62 5.16 -5.18
N ILE A 51 7.75 4.20 -4.88
CA ILE A 51 6.74 4.31 -3.84
C ILE A 51 7.28 3.68 -2.56
N VAL A 52 7.22 4.39 -1.44
CA VAL A 52 7.80 3.97 -0.17
C VAL A 52 6.79 3.99 0.96
N THR A 53 6.87 2.99 1.83
CA THR A 53 6.10 2.97 3.07
C THR A 53 6.77 2.12 4.15
N VAL A 54 6.22 2.14 5.36
CA VAL A 54 6.62 1.26 6.46
C VAL A 54 5.39 0.51 6.93
N LEU A 55 5.46 -0.81 6.89
CA LEU A 55 4.37 -1.70 7.26
C LEU A 55 4.64 -2.34 8.61
N GLY A 56 3.61 -2.32 9.45
CA GLY A 56 3.48 -3.22 10.58
C GLY A 56 2.59 -4.38 10.25
N SER A 57 1.43 -4.48 10.90
CA SER A 57 0.41 -5.47 10.55
C SER A 57 -0.28 -5.19 9.21
N CYS A 58 -0.21 -3.96 8.70
CA CYS A 58 -0.72 -3.57 7.38
C CYS A 58 -0.13 -4.38 6.22
N ILE A 59 -0.81 -4.36 5.09
CA ILE A 59 -0.36 -4.95 3.83
C ILE A 59 -0.26 -3.87 2.74
N SER A 60 0.75 -4.03 1.88
CA SER A 60 0.81 -3.35 0.58
C SER A 60 0.71 -4.39 -0.53
N ALA A 61 -0.21 -4.16 -1.45
CA ALA A 61 -0.17 -4.71 -2.80
C ALA A 61 0.59 -3.73 -3.70
N CYS A 62 1.57 -4.25 -4.42
CA CYS A 62 2.35 -3.54 -5.43
C CYS A 62 1.91 -4.12 -6.79
N ILE A 63 1.24 -3.32 -7.61
CA ILE A 63 0.63 -3.79 -8.85
C ILE A 63 1.15 -2.94 -10.00
N ARG A 64 1.50 -3.55 -11.13
CA ARG A 64 1.83 -2.81 -12.35
C ARG A 64 1.42 -3.54 -13.61
N ASP A 65 1.23 -2.78 -14.67
CA ASP A 65 1.30 -3.27 -16.04
C ASP A 65 2.72 -2.99 -16.60
N PRO A 66 3.56 -4.02 -16.80
CA PRO A 66 4.92 -3.83 -17.29
C PRO A 66 4.99 -3.41 -18.77
N ILE A 67 3.91 -3.56 -19.54
CA ILE A 67 3.84 -3.22 -20.96
C ILE A 67 3.43 -1.76 -21.15
N ASN A 68 2.45 -1.29 -20.38
CA ASN A 68 1.96 0.09 -20.45
C ASN A 68 2.65 1.02 -19.43
N HIS A 69 3.63 0.50 -18.67
CA HIS A 69 4.45 1.25 -17.71
C HIS A 69 3.65 2.08 -16.69
N VAL A 70 2.55 1.52 -16.21
CA VAL A 70 1.73 2.11 -15.14
C VAL A 70 1.65 1.15 -13.97
N GLY A 71 1.78 1.67 -12.75
CA GLY A 71 1.69 0.86 -11.56
C GLY A 71 1.52 1.68 -10.30
N GLY A 72 1.25 0.98 -9.22
CA GLY A 72 0.98 1.60 -7.93
C GLY A 72 1.28 0.69 -6.75
N MET A 73 1.19 1.28 -5.57
CA MET A 73 1.27 0.59 -4.30
C MET A 73 0.23 1.19 -3.35
N ASN A 74 -0.51 0.34 -2.64
CA ASN A 74 -1.42 0.75 -1.58
C ASN A 74 -0.83 0.44 -0.20
N HIS A 75 -1.46 0.97 0.84
CA HIS A 75 -1.16 0.65 2.23
C HIS A 75 -2.48 0.52 2.98
N PHE A 76 -2.98 -0.70 3.16
CA PHE A 76 -4.25 -0.94 3.84
C PHE A 76 -4.09 -1.78 5.11
N MET A 77 -5.07 -1.63 6.00
CA MET A 77 -5.31 -2.47 7.16
C MET A 77 -6.82 -2.69 7.26
N LEU A 78 -7.25 -3.90 7.60
CA LEU A 78 -8.65 -4.17 7.87
C LEU A 78 -9.06 -3.63 9.25
N PRO A 79 -10.28 -3.08 9.41
CA PRO A 79 -10.82 -2.75 10.73
C PRO A 79 -10.94 -4.01 11.59
N GLU A 80 -10.84 -3.91 12.92
CA GLU A 80 -11.10 -5.05 13.82
C GLU A 80 -12.55 -5.06 14.32
N SER A 81 -13.03 -6.24 14.76
CA SER A 81 -14.36 -6.41 15.37
C SER A 81 -14.53 -5.55 16.62
N HIS A 82 -15.73 -4.99 16.79
CA HIS A 82 -16.10 -4.24 17.99
C HIS A 82 -16.42 -5.11 19.22
N ASP A 83 -16.40 -6.44 19.10
CA ASP A 83 -16.63 -7.34 20.22
C ASP A 83 -15.42 -7.39 21.17
N MET A 84 -15.68 -7.05 22.44
CA MET A 84 -14.72 -7.13 23.55
C MET A 84 -14.21 -8.56 23.81
N SER A 85 -14.87 -9.59 23.26
CA SER A 85 -14.40 -10.97 23.28
C SER A 85 -13.31 -11.27 22.24
N GLY A 86 -13.03 -10.33 21.33
CA GLY A 86 -12.11 -10.49 20.20
C GLY A 86 -12.62 -11.43 19.10
N LYS A 87 -13.87 -11.91 19.21
CA LYS A 87 -14.53 -12.74 18.20
C LYS A 87 -15.22 -11.86 17.18
N TRP A 88 -15.07 -12.24 15.91
CA TRP A 88 -15.67 -11.51 14.80
C TRP A 88 -17.07 -12.05 14.53
N THR A 89 -18.01 -11.14 14.38
CA THR A 89 -19.35 -11.42 13.85
C THR A 89 -19.32 -11.46 12.33
N ASP A 90 -20.34 -12.04 11.69
CA ASP A 90 -20.49 -12.02 10.24
C ASP A 90 -20.54 -10.58 9.68
N SER A 91 -21.08 -9.63 10.45
CA SER A 91 -21.07 -8.20 10.12
C SER A 91 -19.67 -7.60 10.12
N ASP A 92 -18.83 -7.91 11.12
CA ASP A 92 -17.44 -7.42 11.18
C ASP A 92 -16.63 -7.93 9.98
N LEU A 93 -16.80 -9.22 9.65
CA LEU A 93 -16.17 -9.85 8.49
C LEU A 93 -16.60 -9.19 7.17
N GLY A 94 -17.89 -8.88 7.03
CA GLY A 94 -18.43 -8.18 5.88
C GLY A 94 -17.86 -6.77 5.72
N GLU A 95 -17.75 -6.01 6.81
CA GLU A 95 -17.19 -4.65 6.79
C GLU A 95 -15.70 -4.62 6.45
N ALA A 96 -14.90 -5.48 7.10
CA ALA A 96 -13.49 -5.58 6.78
C ALA A 96 -13.27 -5.97 5.31
N THR A 97 -14.02 -6.96 4.82
CA THR A 97 -13.93 -7.38 3.42
C THR A 97 -14.25 -6.22 2.48
N ARG A 98 -15.32 -5.47 2.72
CA ARG A 98 -15.66 -4.26 1.95
C ARG A 98 -14.53 -3.24 1.94
N TYR A 99 -13.94 -2.97 3.11
CA TYR A 99 -12.84 -2.01 3.24
C TYR A 99 -11.61 -2.42 2.42
N GLY A 100 -11.18 -3.68 2.59
CA GLY A 100 -10.03 -4.21 1.85
C GLY A 100 -10.29 -4.23 0.34
N THR A 101 -11.50 -4.62 -0.08
CA THR A 101 -11.91 -4.66 -1.49
C THR A 101 -11.86 -3.27 -2.09
N TYR A 102 -12.45 -2.27 -1.40
CA TYR A 102 -12.41 -0.87 -1.83
C TYR A 102 -10.97 -0.36 -2.05
N ALA A 103 -10.07 -0.61 -1.08
CA ALA A 103 -8.67 -0.18 -1.17
C ALA A 103 -7.90 -0.84 -2.33
N MET A 104 -8.26 -2.07 -2.71
CA MET A 104 -7.66 -2.78 -3.84
C MET A 104 -8.26 -2.32 -5.18
N GLU A 105 -9.57 -2.26 -5.27
CA GLU A 105 -10.30 -1.89 -6.49
C GLU A 105 -9.98 -0.46 -6.93
N HIS A 106 -9.91 0.50 -6.00
CA HIS A 106 -9.58 1.88 -6.33
C HIS A 106 -8.21 2.00 -7.01
N MET A 107 -7.19 1.35 -6.44
CA MET A 107 -5.86 1.35 -7.02
C MET A 107 -5.82 0.64 -8.38
N ILE A 108 -6.46 -0.52 -8.51
CA ILE A 108 -6.51 -1.27 -9.78
C ILE A 108 -7.23 -0.45 -10.85
N ASN A 109 -8.38 0.15 -10.51
CA ASN A 109 -9.15 0.98 -11.43
C ASN A 109 -8.36 2.20 -11.91
N ASP A 110 -7.60 2.86 -11.04
CA ASP A 110 -6.71 3.93 -11.47
C ASP A 110 -5.56 3.42 -12.37
N ILE A 111 -4.97 2.26 -12.08
CA ILE A 111 -3.98 1.65 -12.98
C ILE A 111 -4.60 1.41 -14.37
N LEU A 112 -5.83 0.89 -14.44
CA LEU A 112 -6.53 0.65 -15.71
C LEU A 112 -6.89 1.96 -16.43
N LYS A 113 -7.40 2.94 -15.68
CA LYS A 113 -7.75 4.29 -16.18
C LYS A 113 -6.56 4.99 -16.84
N TYR A 114 -5.36 4.80 -16.30
CA TYR A 114 -4.13 5.37 -16.85
C TYR A 114 -3.41 4.45 -17.86
N GLY A 115 -4.15 3.52 -18.48
CA GLY A 115 -3.70 2.74 -19.64
C GLY A 115 -3.27 1.29 -19.33
N GLY A 116 -3.31 0.89 -18.05
CA GLY A 116 -3.02 -0.47 -17.64
C GLY A 116 -4.07 -1.45 -18.15
N LYS A 117 -3.67 -2.71 -18.34
CA LYS A 117 -4.55 -3.79 -18.79
C LYS A 117 -4.54 -4.90 -17.76
N LYS A 118 -5.74 -5.35 -17.33
CA LYS A 118 -5.90 -6.41 -16.31
C LYS A 118 -5.05 -7.66 -16.62
N LYS A 119 -5.03 -8.08 -17.89
CA LYS A 119 -4.25 -9.24 -18.36
C LYS A 119 -2.73 -9.12 -18.22
N ASN A 120 -2.22 -7.91 -18.05
CA ASN A 120 -0.79 -7.64 -17.92
C ASN A 120 -0.37 -7.44 -16.45
N LEU A 121 -1.31 -7.43 -15.50
CA LEU A 121 -1.00 -7.03 -14.14
C LEU A 121 -0.05 -8.02 -13.47
N GLU A 122 1.12 -7.51 -13.08
CA GLU A 122 2.07 -8.16 -12.19
C GLU A 122 1.78 -7.71 -10.76
N VAL A 123 1.57 -8.66 -9.84
CA VAL A 123 1.22 -8.37 -8.44
C VAL A 123 2.29 -8.88 -7.49
N LYS A 124 2.75 -8.03 -6.57
CA LYS A 124 3.59 -8.40 -5.43
C LYS A 124 2.95 -7.94 -4.13
N ILE A 125 3.09 -8.72 -3.06
CA ILE A 125 2.48 -8.41 -1.76
C ILE A 125 3.50 -8.44 -0.63
N VAL A 126 3.41 -7.49 0.29
CA VAL A 126 4.36 -7.37 1.40
C VAL A 126 3.65 -6.84 2.65
N GLY A 127 4.10 -7.26 3.83
CA GLY A 127 3.58 -6.75 5.11
C GLY A 127 3.07 -7.85 6.03
N GLY A 128 2.02 -7.57 6.81
CA GLY A 128 1.39 -8.53 7.71
C GLY A 128 2.28 -8.93 8.90
N GLY A 129 3.19 -8.04 9.32
CA GLY A 129 4.07 -8.30 10.44
C GLY A 129 3.34 -8.31 11.78
N GLN A 130 3.73 -9.21 12.66
CA GLN A 130 3.24 -9.27 14.04
C GLN A 130 4.18 -8.50 14.97
N ILE A 131 4.02 -7.17 15.05
CA ILE A 131 4.92 -6.32 15.85
C ILE A 131 4.61 -6.43 17.36
N ILE A 132 3.34 -6.60 17.74
CA ILE A 132 2.94 -6.75 19.14
C ILE A 132 2.87 -8.24 19.51
N ARG A 133 3.72 -8.67 20.44
CA ARG A 133 3.65 -10.02 21.02
C ARG A 133 2.34 -10.16 21.81
N GLY A 134 1.52 -11.13 21.41
CA GLY A 134 0.36 -11.58 22.20
C GLY A 134 -0.95 -10.79 22.02
N MET A 135 -1.02 -9.79 21.12
CA MET A 135 -2.21 -8.92 21.09
C MET A 135 -3.01 -8.82 19.78
N THR A 136 -2.55 -9.23 18.60
CA THR A 136 -3.41 -9.10 17.40
C THR A 136 -3.14 -10.14 16.31
N ASP A 137 -4.24 -10.71 15.77
CA ASP A 137 -4.25 -11.53 14.54
C ASP A 137 -4.40 -10.67 13.26
N VAL A 138 -4.32 -9.34 13.36
CA VAL A 138 -4.52 -8.40 12.23
C VAL A 138 -3.63 -8.72 11.05
N GLY A 139 -2.34 -8.92 11.29
CA GLY A 139 -1.40 -9.27 10.22
C GLY A 139 -1.83 -10.54 9.49
N LYS A 140 -2.26 -11.58 10.21
CA LYS A 140 -2.76 -12.84 9.62
C LYS A 140 -4.06 -12.63 8.84
N LYS A 141 -4.98 -11.80 9.36
CA LYS A 141 -6.25 -11.48 8.69
C LYS A 141 -6.02 -10.68 7.42
N ASN A 142 -5.16 -9.67 7.46
CA ASN A 142 -4.78 -8.90 6.28
C ASN A 142 -4.13 -9.80 5.22
N ILE A 143 -3.28 -10.75 5.63
CA ILE A 143 -2.69 -11.77 4.74
C ILE A 143 -3.77 -12.67 4.13
N ALA A 144 -4.68 -13.20 4.94
CA ALA A 144 -5.75 -14.08 4.47
C ALA A 144 -6.66 -13.34 3.46
N PHE A 145 -7.05 -12.12 3.78
CA PHE A 145 -7.84 -11.26 2.90
C PHE A 145 -7.14 -11.02 1.55
N ILE A 146 -5.88 -10.55 1.55
CA ILE A 146 -5.24 -10.21 0.27
C ILE A 146 -5.05 -11.44 -0.62
N GLN A 147 -4.76 -12.61 -0.02
CA GLN A 147 -4.63 -13.85 -0.76
C GLN A 147 -5.96 -14.30 -1.35
N HIS A 148 -7.04 -14.19 -0.58
CA HIS A 148 -8.39 -14.50 -1.04
C HIS A 148 -8.84 -13.55 -2.16
N PHE A 149 -8.66 -12.24 -1.97
CA PHE A 149 -9.00 -11.21 -2.95
C PHE A 149 -8.27 -11.46 -4.28
N LEU A 150 -6.95 -11.65 -4.26
CA LEU A 150 -6.17 -11.86 -5.48
C LEU A 150 -6.57 -13.16 -6.19
N HIS A 151 -6.88 -14.22 -5.44
CA HIS A 151 -7.38 -15.46 -6.01
C HIS A 151 -8.75 -15.26 -6.67
N ALA A 152 -9.69 -14.60 -5.99
CA ALA A 152 -11.03 -14.31 -6.52
C ALA A 152 -10.98 -13.45 -7.79
N GLU A 153 -10.06 -12.48 -7.86
CA GLU A 153 -9.84 -11.61 -9.02
C GLU A 153 -9.04 -12.27 -10.16
N GLY A 154 -8.56 -13.51 -9.97
CA GLY A 154 -7.72 -14.21 -10.95
C GLY A 154 -6.34 -13.59 -11.14
N LEU A 155 -5.83 -12.86 -10.15
CA LEU A 155 -4.53 -12.18 -10.18
C LEU A 155 -3.43 -13.06 -9.58
N THR A 156 -2.40 -13.34 -10.39
CA THR A 156 -1.28 -14.19 -9.96
C THR A 156 -0.23 -13.39 -9.17
N ILE A 157 0.20 -13.93 -8.03
CA ILE A 157 1.24 -13.33 -7.19
C ILE A 157 2.62 -13.64 -7.77
N ALA A 158 3.31 -12.62 -8.27
CA ALA A 158 4.68 -12.69 -8.79
C ALA A 158 5.76 -12.67 -7.69
N GLY A 159 5.41 -12.27 -6.46
CA GLY A 159 6.33 -12.26 -5.33
C GLY A 159 5.66 -11.85 -4.02
N LYS A 160 6.15 -12.39 -2.90
CA LYS A 160 5.60 -12.09 -1.57
C LYS A 160 6.65 -12.07 -0.44
N ASP A 161 6.51 -11.15 0.50
CA ASP A 161 7.18 -11.18 1.82
C ASP A 161 6.19 -10.80 2.92
N LEU A 162 5.60 -11.82 3.56
CA LEU A 162 4.47 -11.68 4.47
C LEU A 162 4.79 -12.27 5.86
N GLY A 163 4.09 -11.82 6.89
CA GLY A 163 4.15 -12.42 8.24
C GLY A 163 5.39 -11.97 9.03
N ASP A 164 5.97 -12.84 9.85
CA ASP A 164 7.16 -12.53 10.68
C ASP A 164 6.89 -11.48 11.79
N ILE A 165 7.82 -11.33 12.73
CA ILE A 165 7.70 -10.46 13.91
C ILE A 165 8.31 -9.06 13.71
N TYR A 166 8.66 -8.71 12.48
CA TYR A 166 9.37 -7.48 12.16
C TYR A 166 8.55 -6.54 11.28
N PRO A 167 8.55 -5.22 11.59
CA PRO A 167 8.11 -4.21 10.65
C PRO A 167 8.94 -4.25 9.36
N ARG A 168 8.36 -3.79 8.25
CA ARG A 168 9.01 -3.77 6.94
C ARG A 168 9.04 -2.36 6.38
N LYS A 169 10.24 -1.86 6.08
CA LYS A 169 10.39 -0.72 5.17
C LYS A 169 10.34 -1.24 3.74
N VAL A 170 9.40 -0.71 2.96
CA VAL A 170 9.12 -1.12 1.58
C VAL A 170 9.52 0.01 0.63
N MET A 171 10.17 -0.36 -0.47
CA MET A 171 10.40 0.52 -1.62
C MET A 171 10.05 -0.25 -2.88
N TYR A 172 9.06 0.24 -3.61
CA TYR A 172 8.57 -0.35 -4.84
C TYR A 172 8.85 0.57 -6.03
N HIS A 173 9.55 0.04 -7.03
CA HIS A 173 9.87 0.74 -8.27
C HIS A 173 8.79 0.37 -9.30
N ALA A 174 7.79 1.23 -9.50
CA ALA A 174 6.61 0.90 -10.31
C ALA A 174 6.95 0.65 -11.80
N ASP A 175 7.99 1.33 -12.29
CA ASP A 175 8.53 1.20 -13.65
C ASP A 175 9.13 -0.18 -13.95
N SER A 176 9.83 -0.77 -12.98
CA SER A 176 10.62 -2.00 -13.12
C SER A 176 10.05 -3.20 -12.36
N GLY A 177 9.07 -2.97 -11.48
CA GLY A 177 8.48 -3.99 -10.62
C GLY A 177 9.40 -4.41 -9.48
N ARG A 178 10.57 -3.78 -9.32
CA ARG A 178 11.53 -4.14 -8.28
C ARG A 178 10.94 -3.79 -6.91
N LEU A 179 10.80 -4.80 -6.07
CA LEU A 179 10.35 -4.66 -4.68
C LEU A 179 11.53 -4.87 -3.74
N GLN A 180 11.88 -3.85 -2.96
CA GLN A 180 12.93 -3.92 -1.95
C GLN A 180 12.30 -3.86 -0.57
N VAL A 181 12.62 -4.85 0.25
CA VAL A 181 12.07 -4.98 1.61
C VAL A 181 13.21 -5.03 2.60
N LYS A 182 13.15 -4.15 3.61
CA LYS A 182 14.08 -4.16 4.75
C LYS A 182 13.29 -4.44 6.03
N ARG A 183 13.53 -5.58 6.65
CA ARG A 183 13.01 -5.90 7.99
C ARG A 183 13.71 -5.02 9.03
N LEU A 184 12.94 -4.33 9.84
CA LEU A 184 13.44 -3.40 10.86
C LEU A 184 13.64 -4.17 12.17
N ARG A 185 14.90 -4.46 12.52
CA ARG A 185 15.26 -5.30 13.70
C ARG A 185 15.50 -4.50 14.99
N SER A 186 15.59 -3.16 14.92
CA SER A 186 15.94 -2.32 16.07
C SER A 186 14.72 -1.55 16.61
N LEU A 187 14.62 -1.52 17.94
CA LEU A 187 13.53 -1.08 18.82
C LEU A 187 13.29 0.45 18.83
N HIS A 188 13.02 1.06 17.68
CA HIS A 188 12.15 2.25 17.66
C HIS A 188 10.75 1.85 17.19
N ASN A 189 10.31 0.68 17.67
CA ASN A 189 8.98 0.14 17.39
C ASN A 189 7.90 1.09 17.91
N ASP A 190 8.15 1.88 18.95
CA ASP A 190 7.15 2.77 19.55
C ASP A 190 6.51 3.68 18.50
N THR A 191 7.30 4.31 17.63
CA THR A 191 6.74 5.17 16.57
C THR A 191 5.91 4.42 15.52
N ILE A 192 6.20 3.13 15.28
CA ILE A 192 5.43 2.30 14.35
C ILE A 192 4.17 1.78 15.04
N LEU A 193 4.30 1.33 16.28
CA LEU A 193 3.21 0.86 17.13
C LEU A 193 2.19 1.98 17.37
N GLU A 194 2.63 3.17 17.73
CA GLU A 194 1.77 4.34 17.89
C GLU A 194 1.02 4.68 16.60
N ARG A 195 1.70 4.62 15.44
CA ARG A 195 1.07 4.84 14.14
C ARG A 195 0.06 3.76 13.81
N GLU A 196 0.38 2.51 14.10
CA GLU A 196 -0.49 1.36 13.90
C GLU A 196 -1.75 1.49 14.75
N GLN A 197 -1.60 1.79 16.04
CA GLN A 197 -2.72 2.00 16.97
C GLN A 197 -3.57 3.21 16.57
N ARG A 198 -2.96 4.34 16.19
CA ARG A 198 -3.71 5.51 15.71
C ARG A 198 -4.52 5.19 14.46
N TYR A 199 -3.93 4.47 13.52
CA TYR A 199 -4.63 4.11 12.29
C TYR A 199 -5.74 3.10 12.55
N LYS A 200 -5.49 2.08 13.38
CA LYS A 200 -6.50 1.13 13.83
C LYS A 200 -7.70 1.84 14.46
N ASN A 201 -7.46 2.73 15.43
CA ASN A 201 -8.54 3.49 16.06
C ASN A 201 -9.31 4.33 15.03
N LYS A 202 -8.63 4.91 14.04
CA LYS A 202 -9.29 5.70 12.99
C LYS A 202 -10.23 4.84 12.14
N ILE A 203 -9.77 3.69 11.64
CA ILE A 203 -10.60 2.84 10.76
C ILE A 203 -11.78 2.20 11.51
N GLU A 204 -11.69 2.05 12.83
CA GLU A 204 -12.79 1.56 13.68
C GLU A 204 -13.87 2.62 13.93
N HIS A 205 -13.50 3.90 14.07
CA HIS A 205 -14.47 4.97 14.40
C HIS A 205 -14.96 5.75 13.18
N GLU A 206 -14.22 5.70 12.07
CA GLU A 206 -14.55 6.32 10.79
C GLU A 206 -14.43 5.30 9.66
N PRO A 207 -15.27 4.23 9.64
CA PRO A 207 -15.29 3.34 8.49
C PRO A 207 -15.65 4.18 7.26
N GLN A 208 -14.87 4.05 6.18
CA GLN A 208 -15.19 4.70 4.92
C GLN A 208 -16.56 4.19 4.47
N SER A 209 -17.57 5.04 4.63
CA SER A 209 -18.89 4.84 4.03
C SER A 209 -18.65 4.80 2.53
N GLY A 210 -18.72 3.60 1.96
CA GLY A 210 -18.86 3.46 0.52
C GLY A 210 -20.15 4.16 0.15
N GLU A 211 -20.07 5.37 -0.38
CA GLU A 211 -21.12 5.87 -1.27
C GLU A 211 -21.11 4.91 -2.46
N ILE A 212 -21.95 3.89 -2.35
CA ILE A 212 -22.37 3.10 -3.49
C ILE A 212 -23.27 4.04 -4.29
N ASP A 213 -22.68 4.75 -5.23
CA ASP A 213 -23.46 5.46 -6.25
C ASP A 213 -24.10 4.38 -7.14
N LEU A 214 -25.30 3.96 -6.76
CA LEU A 214 -26.19 3.12 -7.57
C LEU A 214 -26.79 4.01 -8.66
N PHE A 215 -26.17 4.02 -9.83
CA PHE A 215 -26.81 4.43 -11.08
C PHE A 215 -26.82 3.27 -12.07
#